data_AF-A0A3E1NWJ3-F1
#
_entry.id   AF-A0A3E1NWJ3-F1
#
_cell.length_a   1.000
_cell.length_b   1.000
_cell.length_c   1.000
_cell.angle_alpha   90.00
_cell.angle_beta   90.00
_cell.angle_gamma   90.00
#
_symmetry.space_group_name_H-M   'P 1'
#
loop_
_entity.id
_entity.type
_entity.pdbx_description
1 polymer ?
#
loop_
_entity_poly.entity_id
_entity_poly.type
_entity_poly.pdbx_seq_one_letter_code
_entity_poly.pdbx_strand_id
1 'polypeptide(L)'
;MKGLKKKGYVWVTLIFFLFSLLLHWFFGWKSFVQEQKAHHEPVVVQDYVNEMMRDTFENWQSEFLQLIWQVAGLAFLLYVGSPQSKEGDERKEEKLDYIIRKLDPGNYEKLMKEWNDKFPKE
;
A
#
# COMPACT_ATOMS: atom_id res chain seq x y z
N MET A 1 16.69 -22.81 7.65
CA MET A 1 16.84 -21.38 8.04
C MET A 1 17.15 -20.38 6.90
N LYS A 2 17.15 -20.76 5.60
CA LYS A 2 17.41 -19.79 4.50
C LYS A 2 16.19 -18.93 4.10
N GLY A 3 14.96 -19.35 4.41
CA GLY A 3 13.73 -18.64 4.06
C GLY A 3 13.39 -17.41 4.93
N LEU A 4 13.80 -17.40 6.20
CA LEU A 4 13.53 -16.26 7.10
C LEU A 4 14.28 -14.99 6.67
N LYS A 5 15.50 -15.12 6.10
CA LYS A 5 16.32 -13.96 5.71
C LYS A 5 15.70 -13.12 4.59
N LYS A 6 14.85 -13.69 3.73
CA LYS A 6 14.16 -12.95 2.65
C LYS A 6 12.90 -12.20 3.12
N LYS A 7 12.43 -12.44 4.35
CA LYS A 7 11.24 -11.82 4.94
C LYS A 7 11.54 -11.03 6.22
N GLY A 8 12.78 -10.54 6.38
CA GLY A 8 13.20 -9.83 7.58
C GLY A 8 12.28 -8.65 7.92
N TYR A 9 11.89 -7.87 6.92
CA TYR A 9 10.97 -6.75 7.09
C TYR A 9 9.61 -7.19 7.67
N VAL A 10 9.00 -8.25 7.13
CA VAL A 10 7.71 -8.79 7.62
C VAL A 10 7.80 -9.19 9.09
N TRP A 11 8.89 -9.83 9.49
CA TRP A 11 9.06 -10.25 10.88
C TRP A 11 9.27 -9.05 11.82
N VAL A 12 10.08 -8.08 11.42
CA VAL A 12 10.29 -6.86 12.21
C VAL A 12 8.97 -6.11 12.39
N THR A 13 8.21 -5.88 11.30
CA THR A 13 6.93 -5.18 11.39
C THR A 13 5.90 -5.97 12.19
N LEU A 14 5.84 -7.29 12.04
CA LEU A 14 4.94 -8.13 12.83
C LEU A 14 5.26 -8.07 14.33
N ILE A 15 6.54 -8.06 14.70
CA ILE A 15 6.97 -7.92 16.10
C ILE A 15 6.53 -6.55 16.64
N PHE A 16 6.79 -5.46 15.92
CA PHE A 16 6.36 -4.13 16.35
C PHE A 16 4.83 -4.03 16.47
N PHE A 17 4.10 -4.61 15.53
CA PHE A 17 2.64 -4.66 15.54
C PHE A 17 2.09 -5.44 16.75
N LEU A 18 2.60 -6.65 17.00
CA LEU A 18 2.16 -7.44 18.15
C LEU A 18 2.53 -6.76 19.47
N PHE A 19 3.72 -6.16 19.54
CA PHE A 19 4.13 -5.39 20.71
C PHE A 19 3.23 -4.18 20.95
N SER A 20 2.91 -3.41 19.90
CA SER A 20 2.01 -2.26 20.03
C SER A 20 0.58 -2.69 20.39
N LEU A 21 0.09 -3.80 19.83
CA LEU A 21 -1.22 -4.36 20.16
C LEU A 21 -1.30 -4.79 21.63
N LEU A 22 -0.27 -5.45 22.13
CA LEU A 22 -0.18 -5.84 23.54
C LEU A 22 -0.14 -4.62 24.47
N LEU A 23 0.61 -3.58 24.11
CA LEU A 23 0.62 -2.34 24.87
C LEU A 23 -0.74 -1.64 24.85
N HIS A 24 -1.40 -1.58 23.69
CA HIS A 24 -2.73 -0.99 23.54
C HIS A 24 -3.74 -1.64 24.50
N TRP A 25 -3.80 -2.98 24.51
CA TRP A 25 -4.64 -3.71 25.45
C TRP A 25 -4.18 -3.54 26.90
N PHE A 26 -2.89 -3.63 27.19
CA PHE A 26 -2.40 -3.45 28.56
C PHE A 26 -2.73 -2.08 29.17
N PHE A 27 -2.58 -1.00 28.41
CA PHE A 27 -2.94 0.33 28.85
C PHE A 27 -4.46 0.55 28.85
N GLY A 28 -5.18 -0.05 27.90
CA GLY A 28 -6.65 -0.11 27.91
C GLY A 28 -7.19 -0.71 29.20
N TRP A 29 -6.62 -1.84 29.65
CA TRP A 29 -7.01 -2.46 30.92
C TRP A 29 -6.81 -1.52 32.12
N LYS A 30 -5.68 -0.81 32.16
CA LYS A 30 -5.43 0.16 33.24
C LYS A 30 -6.45 1.30 33.24
N SER A 31 -6.82 1.80 32.05
CA SER A 31 -7.84 2.84 31.89
C SER A 31 -9.21 2.33 32.34
N PHE A 32 -9.64 1.17 31.84
CA PHE A 32 -10.91 0.54 32.17
C PHE A 32 -11.06 0.30 33.68
N VAL A 33 -10.04 -0.27 34.32
CA VAL A 33 -10.07 -0.51 35.78
C VAL A 33 -10.13 0.80 36.56
N GLN A 34 -9.45 1.85 36.09
CA GLN A 34 -9.48 3.16 36.74
C GLN A 34 -10.86 3.81 36.62
N GLU A 35 -11.50 3.70 35.46
CA GLU A 35 -12.85 4.20 35.19
C GLU A 35 -13.89 3.47 36.04
N GLN A 36 -13.89 2.13 36.06
CA GLN A 36 -14.80 1.36 36.90
C GLN A 36 -14.66 1.68 38.39
N LYS A 37 -13.42 1.91 38.87
CA LYS A 37 -13.20 2.37 40.24
C LYS A 37 -13.76 3.77 40.49
N ALA A 38 -13.64 4.69 39.54
CA ALA A 38 -14.20 6.03 39.66
C ALA A 38 -15.74 6.01 39.70
N HIS A 39 -16.34 5.13 38.91
CA HIS A 39 -17.80 4.96 38.84
C HIS A 39 -18.38 4.02 39.91
N HIS A 40 -17.55 3.44 40.79
CA HIS A 40 -17.94 2.43 41.79
C HIS A 40 -18.61 1.19 41.17
N GLU A 41 -18.21 0.85 39.95
CA GLU A 41 -18.69 -0.31 39.21
C GLU A 41 -17.76 -1.53 39.39
N PRO A 42 -18.31 -2.75 39.31
CA PRO A 42 -17.48 -3.95 39.33
C PRO A 42 -16.64 -4.06 38.05
N VAL A 43 -15.39 -4.50 38.20
CA VAL A 43 -14.52 -4.80 37.05
C VAL A 43 -14.94 -6.15 36.46
N VAL A 44 -15.61 -6.10 35.31
CA VAL A 44 -16.04 -7.28 34.56
C VAL A 44 -15.16 -7.43 33.31
N VAL A 45 -14.46 -8.57 33.21
CA VAL A 45 -13.51 -8.84 32.11
C VAL A 45 -14.19 -8.88 30.75
N GLN A 46 -15.43 -9.38 30.69
CA GLN A 46 -16.18 -9.46 29.44
C GLN A 46 -16.47 -8.07 28.84
N ASP A 47 -16.81 -7.10 29.67
CA ASP A 47 -17.10 -5.73 29.23
C ASP A 47 -15.83 -5.06 28.69
N TYR A 48 -14.71 -5.23 29.39
CA TYR A 48 -13.40 -4.81 28.91
C TYR A 48 -13.03 -5.43 27.54
N VAL A 49 -13.24 -6.74 27.37
CA VAL A 49 -12.95 -7.41 26.08
C VAL A 49 -13.83 -6.85 24.97
N ASN A 50 -15.12 -6.62 25.23
CA ASN A 50 -16.03 -6.05 24.24
C ASN A 50 -15.60 -4.63 23.84
N GLU A 51 -15.25 -3.80 24.82
CA GLU A 51 -14.78 -2.44 24.60
C GLU A 51 -13.48 -2.40 23.81
N MET A 52 -12.45 -3.16 24.25
CA MET A 52 -11.17 -3.20 23.54
C MET A 52 -11.27 -3.79 22.14
N MET A 53 -12.16 -4.77 21.93
CA MET A 53 -12.41 -5.30 20.59
C MET A 53 -13.04 -4.24 19.70
N ARG A 54 -14.07 -3.52 20.18
CA ARG A 54 -14.67 -2.40 19.44
C ARG A 54 -13.61 -1.37 19.09
N ASP A 55 -12.86 -0.89 20.08
CA ASP A 55 -11.86 0.16 19.88
C ASP A 55 -10.73 -0.28 18.92
N THR A 56 -10.30 -1.55 19.01
CA THR A 56 -9.33 -2.14 18.08
C THR A 56 -9.89 -2.20 16.65
N PHE A 57 -11.14 -2.62 16.48
CA PHE A 57 -11.78 -2.71 15.16
C PHE A 57 -12.12 -1.35 14.57
N GLU A 58 -12.50 -0.37 15.38
CA GLU A 58 -12.73 1.01 14.93
C GLU A 58 -11.42 1.63 14.42
N ASN A 59 -10.33 1.48 15.16
CA ASN A 59 -9.01 1.94 14.73
C ASN A 59 -8.58 1.25 13.42
N TRP A 60 -8.73 -0.08 13.35
CA TRP A 60 -8.43 -0.84 12.14
C TRP A 60 -9.29 -0.37 10.95
N GLN A 61 -10.59 -0.17 11.16
CA GLN A 61 -11.52 0.30 10.13
C GLN A 61 -11.18 1.70 9.63
N SER A 62 -10.76 2.62 10.51
CA SER A 62 -10.34 3.97 10.11
C SER A 62 -9.03 3.96 9.32
N GLU A 63 -8.04 3.18 9.77
CA GLU A 63 -6.74 3.10 9.11
C GLU A 63 -6.84 2.43 7.74
N PHE A 64 -7.67 1.39 7.60
CA PHE A 64 -7.94 0.76 6.30
C PHE A 64 -8.61 1.74 5.33
N LEU A 65 -9.62 2.49 5.81
CA LEU A 65 -10.28 3.49 4.99
C LEU A 65 -9.29 4.58 4.55
N GLN A 66 -8.43 5.04 5.44
CA GLN A 66 -7.38 6.00 5.13
C GLN A 66 -6.39 5.46 4.09
N LEU A 67 -5.88 4.24 4.25
CA LEU A 67 -4.94 3.63 3.31
C LEU A 67 -5.57 3.43 1.93
N ILE A 68 -6.82 2.94 1.88
CA ILE A 68 -7.56 2.79 0.63
C ILE A 68 -7.75 4.16 -0.02
N TRP A 69 -8.19 5.16 0.74
CA TRP A 69 -8.37 6.52 0.22
C TRP A 69 -7.06 7.11 -0.29
N GLN A 70 -5.96 6.92 0.40
CA GLN A 70 -4.64 7.38 -0.04
C GLN A 70 -4.22 6.67 -1.32
N VAL A 71 -4.22 5.34 -1.37
CA VAL A 71 -3.76 4.59 -2.54
C VAL A 71 -4.70 4.77 -3.72
N ALA A 72 -5.99 4.48 -3.54
CA ALA A 72 -6.98 4.54 -4.60
C ALA A 72 -7.29 5.98 -5.00
N GLY A 73 -7.40 6.90 -4.05
CA GLY A 73 -7.63 8.33 -4.33
C GLY A 73 -6.45 8.95 -5.06
N LEU A 74 -5.20 8.70 -4.65
CA LEU A 74 -4.03 9.15 -5.40
C LEU A 74 -3.95 8.48 -6.77
N ALA A 75 -4.18 7.17 -6.87
CA ALA A 75 -4.19 6.47 -8.15
C ALA A 75 -5.26 7.04 -9.11
N PHE A 76 -6.45 7.34 -8.60
CA PHE A 76 -7.53 7.96 -9.37
C PHE A 76 -7.18 9.37 -9.85
N LEU A 77 -6.66 10.22 -8.94
CA LEU A 77 -6.22 11.58 -9.29
C LEU A 77 -5.07 11.57 -10.29
N LEU A 78 -4.13 10.63 -10.15
CA LEU A 78 -3.08 10.42 -11.14
C LEU A 78 -3.66 9.96 -12.47
N TYR A 79 -4.58 9.00 -12.48
CA TYR A 79 -5.18 8.49 -13.70
C TYR A 79 -5.97 9.57 -14.47
N VAL A 80 -6.78 10.36 -13.77
CA VAL A 80 -7.63 11.42 -14.36
C VAL A 80 -6.83 12.69 -14.67
N GLY A 81 -5.90 13.07 -13.80
CA GLY A 81 -5.15 14.32 -13.86
C GLY A 81 -3.81 14.25 -14.61
N SER A 82 -3.26 13.06 -14.86
CA SER A 82 -1.98 12.92 -15.56
C SER A 82 -2.14 12.99 -17.09
N PRO A 83 -1.51 13.97 -17.76
CA PRO A 83 -1.38 13.94 -19.22
C PRO A 83 -0.51 12.76 -19.71
N GLN A 84 0.34 12.18 -18.86
CA GLN A 84 1.11 10.96 -19.19
C GLN A 84 0.24 9.70 -19.22
N SER A 85 -0.91 9.67 -18.54
CA SER A 85 -1.89 8.57 -18.65
C SER A 85 -2.59 8.58 -20.04
N LYS A 86 -2.74 9.76 -20.64
CA LYS A 86 -3.30 9.94 -22.00
C LYS A 86 -2.29 9.65 -23.12
N GLU A 87 -1.00 9.74 -22.83
CA GLU A 87 0.06 9.22 -23.70
C GLU A 87 0.47 7.83 -23.23
N GLY A 88 -0.36 6.85 -23.54
CA GLY A 88 0.01 5.43 -23.38
C GLY A 88 1.32 5.13 -24.10
N ASP A 89 2.02 4.07 -23.68
CA ASP A 89 3.30 3.70 -24.27
C ASP A 89 3.21 3.50 -25.78
N GLU A 90 2.07 3.03 -26.31
CA GLU A 90 1.78 2.99 -27.75
C GLU A 90 1.92 4.37 -28.43
N ARG A 91 1.37 5.44 -27.84
CA ARG A 91 1.50 6.79 -28.41
C ARG A 91 2.94 7.29 -28.40
N LYS A 92 3.71 6.93 -27.36
CA LYS A 92 5.13 7.30 -27.27
C LYS A 92 5.94 6.53 -28.30
N GLU A 93 5.68 5.24 -28.47
CA GLU A 93 6.27 4.41 -29.53
C GLU A 93 5.93 4.99 -30.91
N GLU A 94 4.67 5.34 -31.19
CA GLU A 94 4.25 5.96 -32.45
C GLU A 94 4.96 7.29 -32.72
N LYS A 95 5.14 8.14 -31.69
CA LYS A 95 5.88 9.41 -31.82
C LYS A 95 7.37 9.16 -32.09
N LEU A 96 7.98 8.19 -31.41
CA LEU A 96 9.37 7.81 -31.62
C LEU A 96 9.58 7.26 -33.04
N ASP A 97 8.70 6.36 -33.48
CA ASP A 97 8.71 5.81 -34.84
C ASP A 97 8.56 6.91 -35.89
N TYR A 98 7.64 7.86 -35.67
CA TYR A 98 7.48 9.02 -36.54
C TYR A 98 8.78 9.84 -36.65
N ILE A 99 9.45 10.09 -35.51
CA ILE A 99 10.72 10.84 -35.48
C ILE A 99 11.82 10.08 -36.20
N ILE A 100 12.04 8.79 -35.89
CA ILE A 100 13.11 7.97 -36.49
C ILE A 100 12.91 7.88 -38.01
N ARG A 101 11.67 7.68 -38.46
CA ARG A 101 11.32 7.60 -39.88
C ARG A 101 11.55 8.93 -40.62
N LYS A 102 11.46 10.07 -39.94
CA LYS A 102 11.79 11.38 -40.51
C LYS A 102 13.28 11.69 -40.49
N LEU A 103 14.02 11.18 -39.51
CA LEU A 103 15.43 11.46 -39.30
C LEU A 103 16.33 10.61 -40.20
N ASP A 104 16.02 9.33 -40.35
CA ASP A 104 16.74 8.40 -41.24
C ASP A 104 15.78 7.38 -41.90
N PRO A 105 15.08 7.78 -42.98
CA PRO A 105 14.11 6.91 -43.65
C PRO A 105 14.76 5.69 -44.33
N GLY A 106 16.05 5.73 -44.67
CA GLY A 106 16.73 4.65 -45.37
C GLY A 106 17.09 3.48 -44.47
N ASN A 107 17.38 3.76 -43.19
CA ASN A 107 17.76 2.73 -42.21
C ASN A 107 16.65 2.36 -41.22
N TYR A 108 15.48 2.99 -41.27
CA TYR A 108 14.37 2.75 -40.33
C TYR A 108 14.04 1.25 -40.15
N GLU A 109 13.80 0.53 -41.24
CA GLU A 109 13.49 -0.91 -41.21
C GLU A 109 14.57 -1.73 -40.51
N LYS A 110 15.84 -1.40 -40.75
CA LYS A 110 16.98 -2.08 -40.14
C LYS A 110 17.07 -1.78 -38.63
N LEU A 111 16.89 -0.52 -38.25
CA LEU A 111 16.92 -0.09 -36.85
C LEU A 111 15.80 -0.74 -36.03
N MET A 112 14.57 -0.80 -36.57
CA MET A 112 13.45 -1.45 -35.90
C MET A 112 13.64 -2.95 -35.77
N LYS A 113 14.23 -3.59 -36.78
CA LYS A 113 14.58 -5.01 -36.72
C LYS A 113 15.63 -5.30 -35.64
N GLU A 114 16.73 -4.54 -35.62
CA GLU A 114 17.77 -4.67 -34.58
C GLU A 114 17.22 -4.42 -33.17
N TRP A 115 16.30 -3.46 -33.03
CA TRP A 115 15.64 -3.16 -31.77
C TRP A 115 14.78 -4.32 -31.27
N ASN A 116 13.90 -4.86 -32.14
CA ASN A 116 13.02 -5.97 -31.80
C ASN A 116 13.78 -7.27 -31.51
N ASP A 117 14.88 -7.52 -32.22
CA ASP A 117 15.76 -8.67 -31.97
C ASP A 117 16.46 -8.56 -30.60
N LYS A 118 16.82 -7.33 -30.18
CA LYS A 118 17.50 -7.06 -28.92
C LYS A 118 16.55 -6.95 -27.73
N PHE A 119 15.35 -6.45 -27.94
CA PHE A 119 14.29 -6.27 -26.95
C PHE A 119 12.98 -6.83 -27.48
N PRO A 120 12.79 -8.16 -27.42
CA PRO A 120 11.54 -8.78 -27.83
C PRO A 120 10.41 -8.26 -26.95
N LYS A 121 9.27 -7.89 -27.56
CA LYS A 121 8.04 -7.63 -26.80
C LYS A 121 7.62 -8.94 -26.11
N GLU A 122 7.36 -8.87 -24.80
CA GLU A 122 6.91 -10.02 -23.98
C GLU A 122 5.55 -10.56 -24.42
#